data_AF-A0AA38T3Q2-F1
#
_entry.id   AF-A0AA38T3Q2-F1
#
_cell.length_a   1.000
_cell.length_b   1.000
_cell.length_c   1.000
_cell.angle_alpha   90.00
_cell.angle_beta   90.00
_cell.angle_gamma   90.00
#
_symmetry.space_group_name_H-M   'P 1'
#
loop_
_entity.id
_entity.type
_entity.pdbx_description
1 polymer ?
#
loop_
_entity_poly.entity_id
_entity_poly.type
_entity_poly.pdbx_seq_one_letter_code
_entity_poly.pdbx_strand_id
1 'polypeptide(L)'
;MGSNEDFAYALQLVTSISLPMVLENAMKLGVLEAIGEAGPDARLSAHEIANALSFPNQDAPGMLDRMLRLLASYSIVTCTQQVYGLAPVAKYLIQNEDGVSLRALMELIQDKVFIKSIIGTIIRVGKLKDSIVEGGVPFEKVYGQKTFEYPELDTRYNEVFNNAMVHHSTLVIKEHLKCYNGFDNIKHLVDVGGGVGVTLNMIISKYPTINGINFDLPHVIQHAPVYPGIQHIGGDMFFDVPQGDAIFLKWILHDWSDNHCTKLLQNCYKALPNDGKVIVVDAILPFLSDTSTSVRANANIDAIVMTHYFGGKERTEDEFLTLAKGAGFNGMKKKCQVCNMWVMELYKVIRVVKRSIKWSFRVSCDPQVFCTRNNNNQVSRLKARDDVNDRTLGYKCGDYGHMQRTCRITPQEVQNYHIGRKAEANLVEANKNLFLETRDFVAQME
;
A
#
# COMPACT_ATOMS: atom_id res chain seq x y z
N MET A 1 -3.02 -38.83 19.26
CA MET A 1 -3.38 -37.41 19.48
C MET A 1 -3.55 -36.68 18.16
N GLY A 2 -2.60 -36.78 17.21
CA GLY A 2 -2.75 -36.15 15.87
C GLY A 2 -4.05 -36.48 15.11
N SER A 3 -4.48 -37.75 15.06
CA SER A 3 -5.69 -38.12 14.29
C SER A 3 -7.01 -37.51 14.79
N ASN A 4 -7.10 -37.14 16.08
CA ASN A 4 -8.31 -36.54 16.65
C ASN A 4 -8.31 -35.01 16.44
N GLU A 5 -7.13 -34.39 16.48
CA GLU A 5 -6.96 -32.97 16.13
C GLU A 5 -7.20 -32.73 14.63
N ASP A 6 -6.70 -33.63 13.77
CA ASP A 6 -6.95 -33.58 12.32
C ASP A 6 -8.44 -33.70 11.99
N PHE A 7 -9.15 -34.61 12.66
CA PHE A 7 -10.60 -34.75 12.48
C PHE A 7 -11.35 -33.51 12.98
N ALA A 8 -10.98 -32.96 14.14
CA ALA A 8 -11.58 -31.75 14.67
C ALA A 8 -11.37 -30.55 13.73
N TYR A 9 -10.16 -30.41 13.16
CA TYR A 9 -9.87 -29.38 12.17
C TYR A 9 -10.65 -29.58 10.87
N ALA A 10 -10.73 -30.82 10.36
CA ALA A 10 -11.56 -31.13 9.20
C ALA A 10 -13.05 -30.80 9.44
N LEU A 11 -13.56 -31.14 10.64
CA LEU A 11 -14.93 -30.80 11.04
C LEU A 11 -15.15 -29.29 11.11
N GLN A 12 -14.17 -28.54 11.62
CA GLN A 12 -14.20 -27.07 11.63
C GLN A 12 -14.27 -26.50 10.21
N LEU A 13 -13.50 -27.05 9.26
CA LEU A 13 -13.50 -26.59 7.87
C LEU A 13 -14.85 -26.82 7.18
N VAL A 14 -15.45 -28.00 7.33
CA VAL A 14 -16.75 -28.31 6.70
C VAL A 14 -17.93 -27.57 7.34
N THR A 15 -17.78 -27.13 8.59
CA THR A 15 -18.79 -26.33 9.31
C THR A 15 -18.49 -24.82 9.31
N SER A 16 -17.48 -24.39 8.55
CA SER A 16 -16.95 -23.02 8.53
C SER A 16 -17.97 -21.94 8.23
N ILE A 17 -19.05 -22.26 7.50
CA ILE A 17 -20.18 -21.36 7.21
C ILE A 17 -20.85 -20.82 8.48
N SER A 18 -20.77 -21.55 9.60
CA SER A 18 -21.43 -21.19 10.86
C SER A 18 -20.88 -19.87 11.42
N LEU A 19 -19.57 -19.63 11.30
CA LEU A 19 -18.92 -18.45 11.84
C LEU A 19 -19.39 -17.14 11.17
N PRO A 20 -19.25 -16.95 9.84
CA PRO A 20 -19.67 -15.71 9.19
C PRO A 20 -21.17 -15.49 9.33
N MET A 21 -22.00 -16.54 9.29
CA MET A 21 -23.44 -16.42 9.50
C MET A 21 -23.77 -15.92 10.92
N VAL A 22 -23.19 -16.52 11.96
CA VAL A 22 -23.47 -16.11 13.35
C VAL A 22 -22.92 -14.72 13.63
N LEU A 23 -21.73 -14.40 13.14
CA LEU A 23 -21.12 -13.08 13.33
C LEU A 23 -21.93 -11.97 12.63
N GLU A 24 -22.43 -12.21 11.42
CA GLU A 24 -23.29 -11.24 10.72
C GLU A 24 -24.55 -10.93 11.53
N ASN A 25 -25.21 -11.99 12.01
CA ASN A 25 -26.45 -11.83 12.76
C ASN A 25 -26.20 -11.18 14.12
N ALA A 26 -25.07 -11.46 14.77
CA ALA A 26 -24.69 -10.77 16.00
C ALA A 26 -24.51 -9.26 15.78
N MET A 27 -23.88 -8.85 14.67
CA MET A 27 -23.76 -7.42 14.31
C MET A 27 -25.13 -6.82 13.95
N LYS A 28 -25.94 -7.50 13.14
CA LYS A 28 -27.30 -7.04 12.76
C LYS A 28 -28.21 -6.84 13.97
N LEU A 29 -28.08 -7.71 14.97
CA LEU A 29 -28.84 -7.65 16.22
C LEU A 29 -28.32 -6.60 17.20
N GLY A 30 -27.17 -5.95 16.95
CA GLY A 30 -26.57 -4.98 17.86
C GLY A 30 -25.90 -5.61 19.08
N VAL A 31 -25.57 -6.91 19.04
CA VAL A 31 -25.05 -7.65 20.20
C VAL A 31 -23.68 -7.14 20.62
N LEU A 32 -22.80 -6.82 19.67
CA LEU A 32 -21.45 -6.35 19.99
C LEU A 32 -21.51 -4.91 20.52
N GLU A 33 -22.36 -4.07 19.92
CA GLU A 33 -22.65 -2.71 20.34
C GLU A 33 -23.18 -2.67 21.79
N ALA A 34 -24.18 -3.49 22.13
CA ALA A 34 -24.73 -3.56 23.49
C ALA A 34 -23.68 -3.93 24.54
N ILE A 35 -22.76 -4.85 24.24
CA ILE A 35 -21.65 -5.18 25.15
C ILE A 35 -20.69 -4.00 25.26
N GLY A 36 -20.39 -3.32 24.16
CA GLY A 36 -19.50 -2.16 24.14
C GLY A 36 -20.06 -0.96 24.91
N GLU A 37 -21.36 -0.68 24.79
CA GLU A 37 -22.06 0.40 25.49
C GLU A 37 -22.11 0.19 27.01
N ALA A 38 -22.12 -1.06 27.48
CA ALA A 38 -22.00 -1.39 28.90
C ALA A 38 -20.61 -1.08 29.49
N GLY A 39 -19.61 -0.82 28.64
CA GLY A 39 -18.27 -0.39 29.02
C GLY A 39 -17.15 -1.38 28.63
N PRO A 40 -15.89 -0.92 28.62
CA PRO A 40 -14.75 -1.73 28.13
C PRO A 40 -14.50 -3.01 28.95
N ASP A 41 -14.80 -2.96 30.25
CA ASP A 41 -14.65 -4.10 31.17
C ASP A 41 -15.96 -4.85 31.40
N ALA A 42 -17.02 -4.53 30.65
CA ALA A 42 -18.32 -5.15 30.81
C ALA A 42 -18.27 -6.66 30.60
N ARG A 43 -19.01 -7.38 31.43
CA ARG A 43 -19.19 -8.83 31.36
C ARG A 43 -20.68 -9.10 31.52
N LEU A 44 -21.36 -9.30 30.39
CA LEU A 44 -22.80 -9.47 30.36
C LEU A 44 -23.17 -10.92 30.07
N SER A 45 -24.14 -11.44 30.81
CA SER A 45 -24.82 -12.68 30.47
C SER A 45 -25.67 -12.50 29.22
N ALA A 46 -26.01 -13.61 28.55
CA ALA A 46 -26.93 -13.58 27.41
C ALA A 46 -28.32 -12.99 27.75
N HIS A 47 -28.75 -13.11 29.01
CA HIS A 47 -29.99 -12.49 29.49
C HIS A 47 -29.88 -10.96 29.58
N GLU A 48 -28.78 -10.44 30.12
CA GLU A 48 -28.56 -9.00 30.20
C GLU A 48 -28.44 -8.37 28.81
N ILE A 49 -27.78 -9.04 27.87
CA ILE A 49 -27.69 -8.60 26.47
C ILE A 49 -29.08 -8.59 25.82
N ALA A 50 -29.84 -9.69 25.95
CA ALA A 50 -31.20 -9.77 25.39
C ALA A 50 -32.12 -8.68 25.96
N ASN A 51 -32.01 -8.40 27.26
CA ASN A 51 -32.77 -7.36 27.95
C ASN A 51 -32.36 -5.97 27.48
N ALA A 52 -31.06 -5.68 27.35
CA ALA A 52 -30.55 -4.41 26.85
C ALA A 52 -31.06 -4.12 25.43
N LEU A 53 -31.11 -5.14 24.58
CA LEU A 53 -31.62 -5.06 23.21
C LEU A 53 -33.15 -5.19 23.10
N SER A 54 -33.84 -5.34 24.24
CA SER A 54 -35.30 -5.45 24.32
C SER A 54 -35.89 -6.55 23.42
N PHE A 55 -35.24 -7.72 23.35
CA PHE A 55 -35.75 -8.82 22.53
C PHE A 55 -37.07 -9.38 23.09
N PRO A 56 -38.14 -9.44 22.29
CA PRO A 56 -39.45 -9.91 22.76
C PRO A 56 -39.54 -11.43 22.94
N ASN A 57 -38.58 -12.18 22.37
CA ASN A 57 -38.56 -13.64 22.41
C ASN A 57 -37.97 -14.14 23.75
N GLN A 58 -38.77 -14.88 24.52
CA GLN A 58 -38.35 -15.45 25.81
C GLN A 58 -37.21 -16.46 25.69
N ASP A 59 -37.06 -17.11 24.53
CA ASP A 59 -35.97 -18.06 24.26
C ASP A 59 -34.69 -17.37 23.76
N ALA A 60 -34.73 -16.05 23.50
CA ALA A 60 -33.59 -15.31 22.95
C ALA A 60 -32.30 -15.46 23.78
N PRO A 61 -32.32 -15.40 25.12
CA PRO A 61 -31.10 -15.59 25.90
C PRO A 61 -30.41 -16.93 25.64
N GLY A 62 -31.17 -18.02 25.53
CA GLY A 62 -30.61 -19.35 25.24
C GLY A 62 -30.03 -19.45 23.83
N MET A 63 -30.66 -18.78 22.85
CA MET A 63 -30.13 -18.69 21.49
C MET A 63 -28.86 -17.84 21.42
N LEU A 64 -28.84 -16.70 22.09
CA LEU A 64 -27.69 -15.80 22.18
C LEU A 64 -26.50 -16.46 22.86
N ASP A 65 -26.69 -17.22 23.94
CA ASP A 65 -25.61 -17.97 24.60
C ASP A 65 -24.88 -18.90 23.61
N ARG A 66 -25.64 -19.60 22.75
CA ARG A 66 -25.08 -20.48 21.71
C ARG A 66 -24.30 -19.70 20.66
N MET A 67 -24.81 -18.55 20.22
CA MET A 67 -24.12 -17.66 19.28
C MET A 67 -22.83 -17.11 19.88
N LEU A 68 -22.91 -16.53 21.08
CA LEU A 68 -21.80 -15.92 21.79
C LEU A 68 -20.73 -16.96 22.16
N ARG A 69 -21.11 -18.21 22.46
CA ARG A 69 -20.16 -19.31 22.66
C ARG A 69 -19.33 -19.60 21.40
N LEU A 70 -19.95 -19.57 20.22
CA LEU A 70 -19.21 -19.70 18.96
C LEU A 70 -18.29 -18.49 18.73
N LEU A 71 -18.77 -17.27 18.95
CA LEU A 71 -17.94 -16.07 18.82
C LEU A 71 -16.76 -16.06 19.80
N ALA A 72 -16.97 -16.59 21.01
CA ALA A 72 -15.93 -16.75 22.02
C ALA A 72 -14.87 -17.77 21.60
N SER A 73 -15.25 -18.88 20.95
CA SER A 73 -14.28 -19.88 20.47
C SER A 73 -13.36 -19.33 19.37
N TYR A 74 -13.77 -18.26 18.69
CA TYR A 74 -12.96 -17.53 17.71
C TYR A 74 -12.33 -16.25 18.27
N SER A 75 -12.37 -16.04 19.60
CA SER A 75 -11.82 -14.86 20.28
C SER A 75 -12.37 -13.52 19.75
N ILE A 76 -13.62 -13.50 19.29
CA ILE A 76 -14.34 -12.28 18.89
C ILE A 76 -14.95 -11.60 20.11
N VAL A 77 -15.40 -12.41 21.06
CA VAL A 77 -15.78 -12.01 22.41
C VAL A 77 -14.96 -12.82 23.42
N THR A 78 -14.80 -12.29 24.63
CA THR A 78 -14.28 -13.03 25.77
C THR A 78 -15.43 -13.77 26.46
N CYS A 79 -15.16 -14.93 27.06
CA CYS A 79 -16.15 -15.66 27.85
C CYS A 79 -15.50 -16.17 29.14
N THR A 80 -16.13 -15.90 30.28
CA THR A 80 -15.74 -16.44 31.59
C THR A 80 -17.02 -16.72 32.36
N GLN A 81 -17.23 -17.94 32.87
CA GLN A 81 -18.46 -18.29 33.61
C GLN A 81 -19.77 -17.87 32.91
N GLN A 82 -19.85 -18.01 31.58
CA GLN A 82 -21.01 -17.64 30.74
C GLN A 82 -21.39 -16.15 30.75
N VAL A 83 -20.46 -15.28 31.13
CA VAL A 83 -20.56 -13.84 30.86
C VAL A 83 -19.56 -13.45 29.76
N TYR A 84 -20.00 -12.52 28.92
CA TYR A 84 -19.35 -12.15 27.67
C TYR A 84 -18.90 -10.69 27.71
N GLY A 85 -17.67 -10.45 27.24
CA GLY A 85 -17.12 -9.11 27.03
C GLY A 85 -16.52 -8.99 25.63
N LEU A 86 -16.22 -7.78 25.17
CA LEU A 86 -15.58 -7.61 23.86
C LEU A 86 -14.12 -8.09 23.88
N ALA A 87 -13.70 -8.79 22.84
CA ALA A 87 -12.28 -9.06 22.59
C ALA A 87 -11.68 -7.96 21.71
N PRO A 88 -10.33 -7.82 21.64
CA PRO A 88 -9.69 -6.73 20.90
C PRO A 88 -10.07 -6.61 19.43
N VAL A 89 -10.46 -7.70 18.76
CA VAL A 89 -10.88 -7.68 17.35
C VAL A 89 -12.24 -6.98 17.15
N ALA A 90 -13.11 -6.98 18.17
CA ALA A 90 -14.46 -6.40 18.08
C ALA A 90 -14.44 -4.89 17.82
N LYS A 91 -13.34 -4.20 18.14
CA LYS A 91 -13.16 -2.77 17.82
C LYS A 91 -13.23 -2.46 16.33
N TYR A 92 -12.99 -3.45 15.45
CA TYR A 92 -13.12 -3.30 14.00
C TYR A 92 -14.49 -3.76 13.49
N LEU A 93 -15.32 -4.37 14.34
CA LEU A 93 -16.63 -4.91 14.00
C LEU A 93 -17.75 -3.96 14.43
N ILE A 94 -17.51 -3.18 15.49
CA ILE A 94 -18.36 -2.08 15.97
C ILE A 94 -17.92 -0.77 15.29
N GLN A 95 -18.87 0.16 15.08
CA GLN A 95 -18.56 1.49 14.55
C GLN A 95 -17.58 2.24 15.47
N ASN A 96 -16.53 2.82 14.88
CA ASN A 96 -15.57 3.67 15.58
C ASN A 96 -16.08 5.12 15.68
N GLU A 97 -15.23 6.06 16.14
CA GLU A 97 -15.60 7.47 16.23
C GLU A 97 -15.94 8.15 14.89
N ASP A 98 -15.50 7.57 13.76
CA ASP A 98 -15.82 8.06 12.42
C ASP A 98 -17.09 7.39 11.85
N GLY A 99 -17.79 6.57 12.65
CA GLY A 99 -19.00 5.84 12.25
C GLY A 99 -18.75 4.62 11.35
N VAL A 100 -17.49 4.19 11.19
CA VAL A 100 -17.12 3.09 10.27
C VAL A 100 -16.67 1.83 10.98
N SER A 101 -16.87 0.68 10.33
CA SER A 101 -16.40 -0.63 10.77
C SER A 101 -16.37 -1.63 9.59
N LEU A 102 -15.71 -2.78 9.78
CA LEU A 102 -15.68 -3.89 8.81
C LEU A 102 -17.04 -4.59 8.64
N ARG A 103 -18.05 -4.22 9.45
CA ARG A 103 -19.43 -4.70 9.29
C ARG A 103 -19.97 -4.45 7.88
N ALA A 104 -19.73 -3.27 7.32
CA ALA A 104 -20.22 -2.94 5.97
C ALA A 104 -19.60 -3.83 4.89
N LEU A 105 -18.31 -4.18 5.02
CA LEU A 105 -17.66 -5.13 4.11
C LEU A 105 -18.27 -6.54 4.25
N MET A 106 -18.57 -6.95 5.48
CA MET A 106 -19.23 -8.23 5.74
C MET A 106 -20.67 -8.27 5.20
N GLU A 107 -21.41 -7.16 5.29
CA GLU A 107 -22.75 -7.01 4.71
C GLU A 107 -22.70 -7.09 3.18
N LEU A 108 -21.69 -6.52 2.52
CA LEU A 108 -21.48 -6.70 1.07
C LEU A 108 -21.22 -8.17 0.73
N ILE A 109 -20.27 -8.82 1.42
CA ILE A 109 -19.90 -10.21 1.15
C ILE A 109 -21.08 -11.16 1.38
N GLN A 110 -21.96 -10.83 2.32
CA GLN A 110 -23.17 -11.62 2.62
C GLN A 110 -24.44 -11.12 1.93
N ASP A 111 -24.35 -10.09 1.09
CA ASP A 111 -25.48 -9.61 0.33
C ASP A 111 -26.00 -10.72 -0.60
N LYS A 112 -27.31 -10.78 -0.80
CA LYS A 112 -27.92 -11.80 -1.66
C LYS A 112 -27.37 -11.76 -3.08
N VAL A 113 -26.99 -10.60 -3.61
CA VAL A 113 -26.41 -10.47 -4.94
C VAL A 113 -25.01 -11.12 -4.97
N PHE A 114 -24.18 -10.78 -3.99
CA PHE A 114 -22.82 -11.27 -3.82
C PHE A 114 -22.81 -12.78 -3.55
N ILE A 115 -23.58 -13.21 -2.55
CA ILE A 115 -23.78 -14.61 -2.22
C ILE A 115 -24.35 -15.36 -3.41
N LYS A 116 -25.33 -14.85 -4.16
CA LYS A 116 -25.88 -15.60 -5.32
C LYS A 116 -24.87 -15.72 -6.46
N SER A 117 -23.87 -14.84 -6.59
CA SER A 117 -22.72 -15.08 -7.47
C SER A 117 -21.93 -16.32 -7.01
N ILE A 118 -21.61 -16.40 -5.72
CA ILE A 118 -20.79 -17.47 -5.11
C ILE A 118 -21.57 -18.78 -4.94
N ILE A 119 -22.79 -18.72 -4.42
CA ILE A 119 -23.70 -19.82 -4.09
C ILE A 119 -24.60 -20.18 -5.27
N GLY A 120 -25.04 -19.26 -6.13
CA GLY A 120 -25.71 -19.63 -7.39
C GLY A 120 -24.81 -20.51 -8.27
N THR A 121 -23.50 -20.41 -8.03
CA THR A 121 -22.45 -21.27 -8.55
C THR A 121 -22.28 -22.62 -7.80
N ILE A 122 -22.72 -22.73 -6.54
CA ILE A 122 -22.70 -23.94 -5.71
C ILE A 122 -24.02 -24.74 -5.81
N ILE A 123 -25.18 -24.07 -5.80
CA ILE A 123 -26.52 -24.68 -5.79
C ILE A 123 -27.01 -25.03 -7.20
N ARG A 124 -26.55 -24.32 -8.24
CA ARG A 124 -26.54 -24.89 -9.60
C ARG A 124 -25.16 -25.49 -9.80
N VAL A 125 -25.05 -26.80 -9.60
CA VAL A 125 -23.88 -27.63 -9.91
C VAL A 125 -23.23 -27.07 -11.18
N GLY A 126 -22.06 -26.46 -11.06
CA GLY A 126 -21.39 -25.97 -12.25
C GLY A 126 -20.43 -24.83 -12.02
N LYS A 127 -20.88 -23.58 -11.83
CA LYS A 127 -20.16 -22.46 -12.45
C LYS A 127 -18.75 -22.11 -11.95
N LEU A 128 -18.28 -22.49 -10.76
CA LEU A 128 -16.91 -22.23 -10.30
C LEU A 128 -16.03 -23.34 -10.85
N LYS A 129 -16.49 -24.59 -10.70
CA LYS A 129 -15.91 -25.74 -11.40
C LYS A 129 -15.90 -25.50 -12.92
N ASP A 130 -17.00 -25.04 -13.52
CA ASP A 130 -17.11 -24.74 -14.94
C ASP A 130 -16.35 -23.46 -15.32
N SER A 131 -16.11 -22.52 -14.42
CA SER A 131 -15.21 -21.38 -14.73
C SER A 131 -13.75 -21.81 -14.68
N ILE A 132 -13.41 -22.73 -13.78
CA ILE A 132 -12.09 -23.38 -13.75
C ILE A 132 -11.91 -24.30 -14.97
N VAL A 133 -12.96 -25.00 -15.42
CA VAL A 133 -12.91 -25.99 -16.52
C VAL A 133 -13.16 -25.36 -17.89
N GLU A 134 -14.12 -24.45 -18.02
CA GLU A 134 -14.60 -23.86 -19.28
C GLU A 134 -14.20 -22.38 -19.44
N GLY A 135 -13.67 -21.74 -18.39
CA GLY A 135 -13.33 -20.31 -18.37
C GLY A 135 -14.52 -19.38 -18.06
N GLY A 136 -14.23 -18.09 -17.80
CA GLY A 136 -15.21 -17.03 -17.50
C GLY A 136 -15.33 -16.67 -16.02
N VAL A 137 -16.09 -15.61 -15.69
CA VAL A 137 -16.30 -15.13 -14.31
C VAL A 137 -17.62 -15.67 -13.74
N PRO A 138 -17.65 -16.23 -12.51
CA PRO A 138 -18.89 -16.65 -11.85
C PRO A 138 -19.99 -15.58 -11.83
N PHE A 139 -19.65 -14.34 -11.44
CA PHE A 139 -20.61 -13.23 -11.40
C PHE A 139 -21.28 -12.97 -12.75
N GLU A 140 -20.47 -12.81 -13.80
CA GLU A 140 -20.96 -12.58 -15.17
C GLU A 140 -21.80 -13.75 -15.67
N LYS A 141 -21.41 -14.99 -15.37
CA LYS A 141 -22.21 -16.17 -15.73
C LYS A 141 -23.58 -16.18 -15.03
N VAL A 142 -23.71 -15.63 -13.82
CA VAL A 142 -24.97 -15.61 -13.07
C VAL A 142 -25.88 -14.46 -13.50
N TYR A 143 -25.32 -13.27 -13.71
CA TYR A 143 -26.10 -12.05 -13.96
C TYR A 143 -26.11 -11.58 -15.43
N GLY A 144 -25.23 -12.09 -16.28
CA GLY A 144 -25.10 -11.70 -17.68
C GLY A 144 -24.55 -10.27 -17.88
N GLN A 145 -24.00 -9.66 -16.83
CA GLN A 145 -23.46 -8.30 -16.80
C GLN A 145 -22.10 -8.31 -16.10
N LYS A 146 -21.24 -7.34 -16.41
CA LYS A 146 -19.97 -7.18 -15.69
C LYS A 146 -20.21 -6.65 -14.28
N THR A 147 -19.30 -6.98 -13.37
CA THR A 147 -19.43 -6.67 -11.93
C THR A 147 -19.55 -5.18 -11.65
N PHE A 148 -18.84 -4.32 -12.38
CA PHE A 148 -18.92 -2.85 -12.22
C PHE A 148 -20.09 -2.21 -12.97
N GLU A 149 -20.72 -2.92 -13.91
CA GLU A 149 -21.90 -2.45 -14.65
C GLU A 149 -23.20 -2.80 -13.90
N TYR A 150 -23.21 -3.89 -13.13
CA TYR A 150 -24.40 -4.35 -12.40
C TYR A 150 -24.95 -3.36 -11.35
N PRO A 151 -24.14 -2.62 -10.57
CA PRO A 151 -24.64 -1.62 -9.63
C PRO A 151 -25.53 -0.54 -10.27
N GLU A 152 -25.36 -0.23 -11.56
CA GLU A 152 -26.25 0.69 -12.28
C GLU A 152 -27.69 0.17 -12.37
N LEU A 153 -27.90 -1.15 -12.26
CA LEU A 153 -29.19 -1.82 -12.42
C LEU A 153 -29.91 -2.09 -11.09
N ASP A 154 -29.19 -2.09 -9.96
CA ASP A 154 -29.72 -2.32 -8.61
C ASP A 154 -29.18 -1.27 -7.65
N THR A 155 -29.95 -0.19 -7.45
CA THR A 155 -29.58 0.95 -6.59
C THR A 155 -29.30 0.53 -5.14
N ARG A 156 -30.05 -0.44 -4.62
CA ARG A 156 -29.85 -0.97 -3.26
C ARG A 156 -28.52 -1.72 -3.17
N TYR A 157 -28.15 -2.49 -4.19
CA TYR A 157 -26.83 -3.14 -4.23
C TYR A 157 -25.69 -2.13 -4.39
N ASN A 158 -25.89 -1.09 -5.22
CA ASN A 158 -24.93 0.00 -5.37
C ASN A 158 -24.65 0.72 -4.04
N GLU A 159 -25.68 0.98 -3.24
CA GLU A 159 -25.54 1.56 -1.90
C GLU A 159 -24.73 0.65 -0.97
N VAL A 160 -25.03 -0.65 -0.94
CA VAL A 160 -24.28 -1.63 -0.13
C VAL A 160 -22.81 -1.69 -0.55
N PHE A 161 -22.54 -1.72 -1.86
CA PHE A 161 -21.18 -1.75 -2.41
C PHE A 161 -20.39 -0.49 -2.04
N ASN A 162 -20.95 0.69 -2.33
CA ASN A 162 -20.30 1.96 -2.04
C ASN A 162 -20.06 2.14 -0.53
N ASN A 163 -21.02 1.74 0.31
CA ASN A 163 -20.87 1.82 1.76
C ASN A 163 -19.73 0.92 2.27
N ALA A 164 -19.62 -0.30 1.75
CA ALA A 164 -18.51 -1.19 2.07
C ALA A 164 -17.14 -0.58 1.69
N MET A 165 -17.04 0.02 0.50
CA MET A 165 -15.82 0.68 0.04
C MET A 165 -15.47 1.90 0.89
N VAL A 166 -16.46 2.70 1.29
CA VAL A 166 -16.28 3.86 2.17
C VAL A 166 -15.74 3.43 3.54
N HIS A 167 -16.39 2.45 4.17
CA HIS A 167 -16.00 1.97 5.49
C HIS A 167 -14.59 1.38 5.49
N HIS A 168 -14.30 0.48 4.56
CA HIS A 168 -12.98 -0.15 4.46
C HIS A 168 -11.89 0.88 4.15
N SER A 169 -12.15 1.79 3.20
CA SER A 169 -11.17 2.83 2.83
C SER A 169 -10.89 3.78 3.98
N THR A 170 -11.91 4.16 4.75
CA THR A 170 -11.74 5.05 5.92
C THR A 170 -10.82 4.41 6.97
N LEU A 171 -11.05 3.14 7.32
CA LEU A 171 -10.22 2.40 8.28
C LEU A 171 -8.76 2.30 7.80
N VAL A 172 -8.56 1.93 6.54
CA VAL A 172 -7.22 1.71 5.97
C VAL A 172 -6.46 3.03 5.80
N ILE A 173 -7.08 4.05 5.20
CA ILE A 173 -6.42 5.31 4.87
C ILE A 173 -6.08 6.10 6.14
N LYS A 174 -6.91 6.03 7.18
CA LYS A 174 -6.62 6.67 8.47
C LYS A 174 -5.28 6.20 9.05
N GLU A 175 -5.00 4.90 8.99
CA GLU A 175 -3.72 4.36 9.46
C GLU A 175 -2.57 4.68 8.50
N HIS A 176 -2.79 4.60 7.18
CA HIS A 176 -1.78 4.95 6.18
C HIS A 176 -1.31 6.40 6.30
N LEU A 177 -2.25 7.33 6.52
CA LEU A 177 -1.90 8.74 6.70
C LEU A 177 -1.00 8.97 7.92
N LYS A 178 -0.90 8.05 8.89
CA LYS A 178 0.02 8.18 10.04
C LYS A 178 1.46 7.80 9.69
N CYS A 179 1.67 6.88 8.74
CA CYS A 179 2.98 6.33 8.43
C CYS A 179 3.49 6.65 7.01
N TYR A 180 2.64 7.21 6.15
CA TYR A 180 2.96 7.58 4.78
C TYR A 180 2.89 9.10 4.56
N ASN A 181 4.06 9.69 4.26
CA ASN A 181 4.23 11.12 3.97
C ASN A 181 4.49 11.40 2.48
N GLY A 182 4.25 10.43 1.60
CA GLY A 182 4.50 10.62 0.17
C GLY A 182 3.56 11.61 -0.51
N PHE A 183 2.54 12.12 0.20
CA PHE A 183 1.67 13.20 -0.27
C PHE A 183 2.33 14.60 -0.18
N ASP A 184 3.43 14.73 0.55
CA ASP A 184 4.15 16.00 0.69
C ASP A 184 4.60 16.55 -0.68
N ASN A 185 4.37 17.85 -0.90
CA ASN A 185 4.72 18.59 -2.11
C ASN A 185 3.97 18.21 -3.39
N ILE A 186 2.95 17.35 -3.32
CA ILE A 186 1.99 17.19 -4.42
C ILE A 186 1.07 18.41 -4.46
N LYS A 187 0.78 18.94 -5.65
CA LYS A 187 -0.20 20.03 -5.85
C LYS A 187 -1.48 19.52 -6.49
N HIS A 188 -1.37 18.55 -7.39
CA HIS A 188 -2.50 17.91 -8.07
C HIS A 188 -2.45 16.40 -7.86
N LEU A 189 -3.45 15.87 -7.14
CA LEU A 189 -3.61 14.44 -6.89
C LEU A 189 -4.87 13.92 -7.58
N VAL A 190 -4.72 12.87 -8.38
CA VAL A 190 -5.84 12.19 -9.04
C VAL A 190 -6.06 10.84 -8.36
N ASP A 191 -7.25 10.62 -7.81
CA ASP A 191 -7.69 9.33 -7.27
C ASP A 191 -8.48 8.61 -8.38
N VAL A 192 -7.90 7.56 -8.97
CA VAL A 192 -8.48 6.83 -10.09
C VAL A 192 -9.19 5.59 -9.55
N GLY A 193 -10.48 5.46 -9.86
CA GLY A 193 -11.37 4.53 -9.16
C GLY A 193 -11.60 4.93 -7.71
N GLY A 194 -11.62 6.25 -7.43
CA GLY A 194 -11.75 6.78 -6.06
C GLY A 194 -13.15 6.62 -5.44
N GLY A 195 -14.07 6.00 -6.16
CA GLY A 195 -15.45 5.77 -5.75
C GLY A 195 -16.18 7.08 -5.52
N VAL A 196 -16.89 7.16 -4.39
CA VAL A 196 -17.55 8.40 -3.95
C VAL A 196 -16.57 9.44 -3.39
N GLY A 197 -15.25 9.22 -3.43
CA GLY A 197 -14.23 10.24 -3.13
C GLY A 197 -13.81 10.38 -1.67
N VAL A 198 -14.20 9.45 -0.78
CA VAL A 198 -13.87 9.52 0.65
C VAL A 198 -12.36 9.47 0.91
N THR A 199 -11.63 8.64 0.17
CA THR A 199 -10.17 8.48 0.31
C THR A 199 -9.46 9.79 0.01
N LEU A 200 -9.79 10.39 -1.15
CA LEU A 200 -9.24 11.67 -1.54
C LEU A 200 -9.60 12.78 -0.53
N ASN A 201 -10.83 12.81 -0.03
CA ASN A 201 -11.25 13.76 1.00
C ASN A 201 -10.40 13.66 2.27
N MET A 202 -10.09 12.45 2.74
CA MET A 202 -9.21 12.24 3.89
C MET A 202 -7.78 12.72 3.63
N ILE A 203 -7.26 12.47 2.42
CA ILE A 203 -5.91 12.92 2.04
C ILE A 203 -5.86 14.45 2.01
N ILE A 204 -6.76 15.12 1.31
CA ILE A 204 -6.74 16.59 1.20
C ILE A 204 -7.07 17.29 2.53
N SER A 205 -7.86 16.65 3.41
CA SER A 205 -8.12 17.18 4.76
C SER A 205 -6.83 17.25 5.59
N LYS A 206 -5.90 16.31 5.38
CA LYS A 206 -4.57 16.34 6.00
C LYS A 206 -3.58 17.23 5.23
N TYR A 207 -3.70 17.29 3.90
CA TYR A 207 -2.82 18.04 3.01
C TYR A 207 -3.62 19.08 2.21
N PRO A 208 -4.08 20.18 2.84
CA PRO A 208 -5.04 21.12 2.25
C PRO A 208 -4.51 21.92 1.07
N THR A 209 -3.21 21.84 0.78
CA THR A 209 -2.58 22.47 -0.40
C THR A 209 -2.77 21.65 -1.68
N ILE A 210 -3.26 20.41 -1.57
CA ILE A 210 -3.52 19.53 -2.70
C ILE A 210 -4.87 19.88 -3.32
N ASN A 211 -4.90 20.09 -4.63
CA ASN A 211 -6.11 20.08 -5.43
C ASN A 211 -6.40 18.63 -5.85
N GLY A 212 -7.56 18.11 -5.43
CA GLY A 212 -7.95 16.73 -5.69
C GLY A 212 -8.83 16.58 -6.93
N ILE A 213 -8.57 15.53 -7.72
CA ILE A 213 -9.50 15.04 -8.74
C ILE A 213 -9.92 13.63 -8.35
N ASN A 214 -11.20 13.43 -8.05
CA ASN A 214 -11.78 12.10 -7.91
C ASN A 214 -12.30 11.65 -9.29
N PHE A 215 -11.73 10.56 -9.82
CA PHE A 215 -12.06 10.04 -11.15
C PHE A 215 -12.63 8.63 -11.05
N ASP A 216 -13.86 8.44 -11.51
CA ASP A 216 -14.56 7.15 -11.48
C ASP A 216 -15.58 7.06 -12.62
N LEU A 217 -16.31 5.95 -12.72
CA LEU A 217 -17.40 5.79 -13.68
C LEU A 217 -18.48 6.87 -13.47
N PRO A 218 -19.13 7.35 -14.54
CA PRO A 218 -20.13 8.41 -14.44
C PRO A 218 -21.26 8.14 -13.43
N HIS A 219 -21.76 6.90 -13.34
CA HIS A 219 -22.82 6.55 -12.40
C HIS A 219 -22.36 6.62 -10.93
N VAL A 220 -21.10 6.28 -10.63
CA VAL A 220 -20.54 6.37 -9.28
C VAL A 220 -20.39 7.82 -8.86
N ILE A 221 -19.84 8.65 -9.76
CA ILE A 221 -19.65 10.09 -9.52
C ILE A 221 -20.98 10.81 -9.27
N GLN A 222 -22.08 10.40 -9.90
CA GLN A 222 -23.41 10.97 -9.64
C GLN A 222 -23.87 10.82 -8.18
N HIS A 223 -23.36 9.81 -7.47
CA HIS A 223 -23.65 9.57 -6.06
C HIS A 223 -22.59 10.14 -5.11
N ALA A 224 -21.52 10.75 -5.63
CA ALA A 224 -20.48 11.33 -4.80
C ALA A 224 -20.96 12.63 -4.12
N PRO A 225 -20.80 12.78 -2.80
CA PRO A 225 -21.09 14.04 -2.14
C PRO A 225 -20.07 15.10 -2.53
N VAL A 226 -20.45 16.37 -2.41
CA VAL A 226 -19.55 17.49 -2.72
C VAL A 226 -18.52 17.66 -1.60
N TYR A 227 -17.24 17.52 -1.93
CA TYR A 227 -16.13 17.82 -1.02
C TYR A 227 -15.41 19.10 -1.43
N PRO A 228 -15.19 20.06 -0.51
CA PRO A 228 -14.39 21.25 -0.79
C PRO A 228 -12.96 20.87 -1.22
N GLY A 229 -12.50 21.40 -2.35
CA GLY A 229 -11.16 21.11 -2.88
C GLY A 229 -11.05 19.83 -3.74
N ILE A 230 -12.16 19.13 -3.96
CA ILE A 230 -12.24 17.98 -4.87
C ILE A 230 -13.10 18.30 -6.09
N GLN A 231 -12.56 18.02 -7.26
CA GLN A 231 -13.32 17.95 -8.51
C GLN A 231 -13.66 16.50 -8.81
N HIS A 232 -14.94 16.20 -8.99
CA HIS A 232 -15.40 14.88 -9.44
C HIS A 232 -15.47 14.84 -10.98
N ILE A 233 -14.87 13.83 -11.59
CA ILE A 233 -14.84 13.65 -13.05
C ILE A 233 -15.26 12.21 -13.38
N GLY A 234 -16.32 12.08 -14.18
CA GLY A 234 -16.77 10.79 -14.71
C GLY A 234 -15.99 10.38 -15.96
N GLY A 235 -15.57 9.13 -16.07
CA GLY A 235 -14.93 8.59 -17.27
C GLY A 235 -14.54 7.12 -17.17
N ASP A 236 -13.72 6.66 -18.12
CA ASP A 236 -13.19 5.28 -18.18
C ASP A 236 -11.66 5.32 -18.16
N MET A 237 -11.05 4.77 -17.11
CA MET A 237 -9.61 4.72 -16.90
C MET A 237 -8.85 3.90 -17.96
N PHE A 238 -9.52 3.00 -18.67
CA PHE A 238 -8.95 2.26 -19.79
C PHE A 238 -8.92 3.07 -21.09
N PHE A 239 -9.64 4.20 -21.15
CA PHE A 239 -9.57 5.16 -22.23
C PHE A 239 -8.54 6.24 -21.91
N ASP A 240 -8.76 7.02 -20.84
CA ASP A 240 -7.84 8.07 -20.41
C ASP A 240 -7.97 8.34 -18.90
N VAL A 241 -6.95 8.99 -18.32
CA VAL A 241 -6.88 9.37 -16.91
C VAL A 241 -6.54 10.87 -16.80
N PRO A 242 -7.22 11.65 -15.93
CA PRO A 242 -6.88 13.06 -15.73
C PRO A 242 -5.41 13.29 -15.36
N GLN A 243 -4.86 14.43 -15.80
CA GLN A 243 -3.48 14.80 -15.49
C GLN A 243 -3.32 15.24 -14.03
N GLY A 244 -2.17 14.90 -13.44
CA GLY A 244 -1.81 15.32 -12.08
C GLY A 244 -0.33 15.07 -11.77
N ASP A 245 0.16 15.62 -10.66
CA ASP A 245 1.54 15.40 -10.20
C ASP A 245 1.71 13.97 -9.66
N ALA A 246 0.64 13.42 -9.09
CA ALA A 246 0.56 12.04 -8.64
C ALA A 246 -0.82 11.44 -8.93
N ILE A 247 -0.82 10.13 -9.14
CA ILE A 247 -2.04 9.33 -9.31
C ILE A 247 -2.10 8.33 -8.17
N PHE A 248 -3.25 8.19 -7.55
CA PHE A 248 -3.54 7.26 -6.47
C PHE A 248 -4.43 6.14 -6.98
N LEU A 249 -4.08 4.89 -6.64
CA LEU A 249 -4.79 3.67 -7.00
C LEU A 249 -4.91 2.78 -5.76
N LYS A 250 -6.07 2.73 -5.12
CA LYS A 250 -6.31 1.84 -3.99
C LYS A 250 -7.33 0.77 -4.37
N TRP A 251 -6.99 -0.50 -4.23
CA TRP A 251 -7.87 -1.62 -4.61
C TRP A 251 -8.41 -1.43 -6.03
N ILE A 252 -7.49 -1.16 -6.96
CA ILE A 252 -7.81 -1.05 -8.39
C ILE A 252 -7.09 -2.17 -9.14
N LEU A 253 -5.77 -2.29 -8.96
CA LEU A 253 -4.98 -3.26 -9.73
C LEU A 253 -5.41 -4.70 -9.44
N HIS A 254 -5.84 -5.02 -8.22
CA HIS A 254 -6.31 -6.37 -7.90
C HIS A 254 -7.56 -6.82 -8.67
N ASP A 255 -8.41 -5.90 -9.14
CA ASP A 255 -9.65 -6.24 -9.85
C ASP A 255 -9.40 -6.69 -11.30
N TRP A 256 -8.22 -6.38 -11.86
CA TRP A 256 -8.00 -6.48 -13.29
C TRP A 256 -6.88 -7.44 -13.65
N SER A 257 -6.97 -8.04 -14.84
CA SER A 257 -5.88 -8.85 -15.39
C SER A 257 -4.62 -8.04 -15.65
N ASP A 258 -3.47 -8.72 -15.77
CA ASP A 258 -2.17 -8.08 -15.97
C ASP A 258 -2.14 -7.19 -17.23
N ASN A 259 -2.85 -7.59 -18.30
CA ASN A 259 -2.98 -6.78 -19.52
C ASN A 259 -3.77 -5.48 -19.28
N HIS A 260 -4.88 -5.57 -18.54
CA HIS A 260 -5.68 -4.40 -18.17
C HIS A 260 -4.91 -3.48 -17.22
N CYS A 261 -4.23 -4.03 -16.22
CA CYS A 261 -3.35 -3.28 -15.32
C CYS A 261 -2.24 -2.57 -16.08
N THR A 262 -1.60 -3.24 -17.03
CA THR A 262 -0.56 -2.64 -17.87
C THR A 262 -1.13 -1.47 -18.69
N LYS A 263 -2.30 -1.64 -19.32
CA LYS A 263 -2.97 -0.57 -20.08
C LYS A 263 -3.31 0.63 -19.18
N LEU A 264 -3.90 0.37 -18.01
CA LEU A 264 -4.24 1.40 -17.02
C LEU A 264 -2.99 2.16 -16.57
N LEU A 265 -1.94 1.44 -16.18
CA LEU A 265 -0.68 2.04 -15.74
C LEU A 265 0.00 2.83 -16.87
N GLN A 266 -0.13 2.42 -18.13
CA GLN A 266 0.35 3.20 -19.28
C GLN A 266 -0.43 4.51 -19.44
N ASN A 267 -1.75 4.51 -19.22
CA ASN A 267 -2.54 5.74 -19.20
C ASN A 267 -2.13 6.65 -18.04
N CYS A 268 -1.92 6.08 -16.84
CA CYS A 268 -1.38 6.82 -15.71
C CYS A 268 0.00 7.40 -16.02
N TYR A 269 0.88 6.64 -16.68
CA TYR A 269 2.20 7.10 -17.09
C TYR A 269 2.12 8.31 -18.02
N LYS A 270 1.18 8.33 -18.97
CA LYS A 270 0.97 9.47 -19.89
C LYS A 270 0.44 10.71 -19.16
N ALA A 271 -0.43 10.52 -18.16
CA ALA A 271 -1.04 11.58 -17.39
C ALA A 271 -0.11 12.26 -16.36
N LEU A 272 1.05 11.66 -16.06
CA LEU A 272 2.03 12.17 -15.10
C LEU A 272 3.11 13.07 -15.75
N PRO A 273 3.61 14.10 -15.04
CA PRO A 273 4.85 14.78 -15.41
C PRO A 273 6.07 13.86 -15.25
N ASN A 274 7.24 14.30 -15.72
CA ASN A 274 8.46 13.48 -15.69
C ASN A 274 8.89 13.06 -14.28
N ASP A 275 8.67 13.91 -13.27
CA ASP A 275 8.94 13.62 -11.86
C ASP A 275 7.70 13.17 -11.08
N GLY A 276 6.61 12.85 -11.79
CA GLY A 276 5.39 12.31 -11.21
C GLY A 276 5.51 10.84 -10.79
N LYS A 277 4.53 10.38 -10.03
CA LYS A 277 4.47 9.00 -9.51
C LYS A 277 3.05 8.47 -9.42
N VAL A 278 2.92 7.15 -9.49
CA VAL A 278 1.70 6.44 -9.08
C VAL A 278 1.90 5.93 -7.67
N ILE A 279 0.89 6.10 -6.82
CA ILE A 279 0.83 5.61 -5.46
C ILE A 279 -0.23 4.50 -5.44
N VAL A 280 0.21 3.26 -5.26
CA VAL A 280 -0.67 2.09 -5.22
C VAL A 280 -0.85 1.66 -3.77
N VAL A 281 -2.09 1.40 -3.37
CA VAL A 281 -2.43 0.78 -2.08
C VAL A 281 -3.12 -0.54 -2.34
N ASP A 282 -2.37 -1.62 -2.20
CA ASP A 282 -2.86 -2.97 -2.45
C ASP A 282 -2.29 -3.99 -1.46
N ALA A 283 -2.91 -5.17 -1.35
CA ALA A 283 -2.29 -6.26 -0.62
C ALA A 283 -1.13 -6.85 -1.45
N ILE A 284 -0.13 -7.41 -0.75
CA ILE A 284 0.95 -8.15 -1.38
C ILE A 284 0.90 -9.58 -0.85
N LEU A 285 0.82 -10.54 -1.74
CA LEU A 285 0.96 -11.95 -1.39
C LEU A 285 2.42 -12.26 -1.07
N PRO A 286 2.73 -12.86 0.10
CA PRO A 286 4.08 -13.30 0.38
C PRO A 286 4.47 -14.46 -0.54
N PHE A 287 5.75 -14.50 -0.91
CA PHE A 287 6.29 -15.58 -1.73
C PHE A 287 6.25 -16.95 -1.02
N LEU A 288 6.40 -16.96 0.31
CA LEU A 288 6.27 -18.17 1.13
C LEU A 288 4.87 -18.21 1.74
N SER A 289 4.18 -19.33 1.55
CA SER A 289 2.94 -19.61 2.26
C SER A 289 3.23 -19.88 3.73
N ASP A 290 2.72 -19.01 4.60
CA ASP A 290 2.56 -19.32 6.02
C ASP A 290 1.06 -19.42 6.36
N THR A 291 0.75 -19.88 7.58
CA THR A 291 -0.62 -20.00 8.07
C THR A 291 -1.00 -18.85 9.01
N SER A 292 -0.37 -17.69 8.85
CA SER A 292 -0.72 -16.50 9.63
C SER A 292 -2.11 -15.99 9.24
N THR A 293 -2.74 -15.24 10.15
CA THR A 293 -4.05 -14.63 9.88
C THR A 293 -3.99 -13.62 8.73
N SER A 294 -2.85 -12.92 8.54
CA SER A 294 -2.67 -12.01 7.41
C SER A 294 -2.70 -12.76 6.07
N VAL A 295 -1.99 -13.89 5.97
CA VAL A 295 -1.96 -14.69 4.74
C VAL A 295 -3.33 -15.28 4.43
N ARG A 296 -4.02 -15.82 5.44
CA ARG A 296 -5.40 -16.30 5.27
C ARG A 296 -6.36 -15.19 4.83
N ALA A 297 -6.21 -13.98 5.38
CA ALA A 297 -7.05 -12.85 5.00
C ALA A 297 -6.84 -12.46 3.52
N ASN A 298 -5.58 -12.35 3.08
CA ASN A 298 -5.27 -12.01 1.68
C ASN A 298 -5.72 -13.13 0.72
N ALA A 299 -5.53 -14.40 1.08
CA ALA A 299 -6.01 -15.53 0.28
C ALA A 299 -7.54 -15.58 0.18
N ASN A 300 -8.26 -15.20 1.25
CA ASN A 300 -9.72 -15.07 1.20
C ASN A 300 -10.15 -13.95 0.23
N ILE A 301 -9.46 -12.81 0.24
CA ILE A 301 -9.72 -11.71 -0.70
C ILE A 301 -9.40 -12.14 -2.13
N ASP A 302 -8.27 -12.80 -2.38
CA ASP A 302 -7.91 -13.31 -3.71
C ASP A 302 -8.96 -14.27 -4.26
N ALA A 303 -9.45 -15.21 -3.43
CA ALA A 303 -10.54 -16.11 -3.81
C ALA A 303 -11.84 -15.34 -4.12
N ILE A 304 -12.14 -14.27 -3.39
CA ILE A 304 -13.28 -13.39 -3.67
C ILE A 304 -13.10 -12.69 -5.02
N VAL A 305 -11.93 -12.08 -5.25
CA VAL A 305 -11.58 -11.37 -6.49
C VAL A 305 -11.72 -12.30 -7.70
N MET A 306 -11.19 -13.51 -7.62
CA MET A 306 -11.32 -14.54 -8.67
C MET A 306 -12.78 -14.82 -9.08
N THR A 307 -13.72 -14.75 -8.13
CA THR A 307 -15.14 -15.02 -8.40
C THR A 307 -15.91 -13.84 -8.98
N HIS A 308 -15.38 -12.62 -8.86
CA HIS A 308 -16.08 -11.39 -9.19
C HIS A 308 -15.45 -10.63 -10.36
N TYR A 309 -14.14 -10.74 -10.60
CA TYR A 309 -13.49 -9.90 -11.60
C TYR A 309 -12.69 -10.73 -12.61
N PHE A 310 -12.90 -10.46 -13.89
CA PHE A 310 -12.26 -11.23 -14.97
C PHE A 310 -10.75 -11.03 -14.99
N GLY A 311 -10.03 -12.05 -14.54
CA GLY A 311 -8.58 -12.05 -14.46
C GLY A 311 -8.01 -11.19 -13.33
N GLY A 312 -8.84 -10.67 -12.43
CA GLY A 312 -8.39 -10.06 -11.19
C GLY A 312 -7.67 -11.08 -10.31
N LYS A 313 -6.68 -10.60 -9.56
CA LYS A 313 -5.89 -11.38 -8.60
C LYS A 313 -5.14 -10.49 -7.64
N GLU A 314 -4.89 -10.98 -6.44
CA GLU A 314 -3.85 -10.48 -5.58
C GLU A 314 -2.47 -10.82 -6.16
N ARG A 315 -1.48 -9.98 -5.91
CA ARG A 315 -0.16 -10.09 -6.56
C ARG A 315 0.99 -10.13 -5.58
N THR A 316 2.04 -10.82 -5.99
CA THR A 316 3.35 -10.76 -5.34
C THR A 316 4.06 -9.45 -5.66
N GLU A 317 5.10 -9.13 -4.88
CA GLU A 317 5.93 -7.94 -5.13
C GLU A 317 6.58 -7.96 -6.52
N ASP A 318 7.03 -9.13 -6.99
CA ASP A 318 7.65 -9.28 -8.31
C ASP A 318 6.66 -9.07 -9.46
N GLU A 319 5.40 -9.50 -9.29
CA GLU A 319 4.35 -9.23 -10.26
C GLU A 319 4.01 -7.74 -10.34
N PHE A 320 3.90 -7.03 -9.20
CA PHE A 320 3.73 -5.58 -9.21
C PHE A 320 4.92 -4.85 -9.86
N LEU A 321 6.15 -5.29 -9.59
CA LEU A 321 7.34 -4.73 -10.24
C LEU A 321 7.33 -4.97 -11.75
N THR A 322 6.87 -6.14 -12.18
CA THR A 322 6.73 -6.50 -13.59
C THR A 322 5.69 -5.62 -14.28
N LEU A 323 4.52 -5.40 -13.66
CA LEU A 323 3.51 -4.47 -14.17
C LEU A 323 4.04 -3.04 -14.29
N ALA A 324 4.74 -2.56 -13.26
CA ALA A 324 5.33 -1.22 -13.27
C ALA A 324 6.31 -1.05 -14.44
N LYS A 325 7.23 -2.00 -14.63
CA LYS A 325 8.20 -1.97 -15.73
C LYS A 325 7.52 -2.09 -17.10
N GLY A 326 6.56 -2.99 -17.24
CA GLY A 326 5.79 -3.18 -18.48
C GLY A 326 5.00 -1.94 -18.90
N ALA A 327 4.61 -1.10 -17.94
CA ALA A 327 3.96 0.19 -18.18
C ALA A 327 4.91 1.38 -18.38
N GLY A 328 6.23 1.15 -18.35
CA GLY A 328 7.26 2.17 -18.58
C GLY A 328 7.80 2.88 -17.34
N PHE A 329 7.37 2.48 -16.13
CA PHE A 329 7.95 3.00 -14.88
C PHE A 329 9.33 2.40 -14.63
N ASN A 330 10.25 3.21 -14.09
CA ASN A 330 11.62 2.76 -13.82
C ASN A 330 11.74 1.79 -12.64
N GLY A 331 10.75 1.79 -11.75
CA GLY A 331 10.74 0.89 -10.60
C GLY A 331 9.65 1.22 -9.60
N MET A 332 9.58 0.35 -8.59
CA MET A 332 8.63 0.40 -7.50
C MET A 332 9.36 0.49 -6.16
N LYS A 333 8.80 1.22 -5.19
CA LYS A 333 9.26 1.20 -3.79
C LYS A 333 8.09 0.99 -2.84
N LYS A 334 8.14 -0.06 -2.03
CA LYS A 334 7.28 -0.22 -0.86
C LYS A 334 7.63 0.82 0.21
N LYS A 335 6.63 1.42 0.85
CA LYS A 335 6.82 2.52 1.82
C LYS A 335 6.42 2.15 3.23
N CYS A 336 5.22 1.62 3.40
CA CYS A 336 4.70 1.18 4.68
C CYS A 336 3.63 0.11 4.47
N GLN A 337 3.39 -0.68 5.52
CA GLN A 337 2.33 -1.67 5.56
C GLN A 337 1.52 -1.47 6.85
N VAL A 338 0.21 -1.26 6.70
CA VAL A 338 -0.75 -1.26 7.82
C VAL A 338 -2.06 -1.88 7.32
N CYS A 339 -2.82 -2.50 8.22
CA CYS A 339 -4.09 -3.15 7.86
C CYS A 339 -3.96 -4.18 6.72
N ASN A 340 -2.83 -4.92 6.67
CA ASN A 340 -2.46 -5.87 5.61
C ASN A 340 -2.25 -5.28 4.20
N MET A 341 -2.32 -3.96 4.06
CA MET A 341 -2.18 -3.25 2.79
C MET A 341 -0.82 -2.55 2.73
N TRP A 342 -0.18 -2.61 1.57
CA TRP A 342 1.08 -1.92 1.29
C TRP A 342 0.85 -0.64 0.51
N VAL A 343 1.56 0.42 0.87
CA VAL A 343 1.75 1.58 -0.02
C VAL A 343 2.98 1.36 -0.87
N MET A 344 2.80 1.42 -2.19
CA MET A 344 3.84 1.27 -3.19
C MET A 344 3.90 2.53 -4.05
N GLU A 345 5.10 3.04 -4.33
CA GLU A 345 5.30 4.15 -5.26
C GLU A 345 5.97 3.67 -6.55
N LEU A 346 5.33 3.94 -7.69
CA LEU A 346 5.87 3.72 -9.04
C LEU A 346 6.37 5.06 -9.57
N TYR A 347 7.66 5.14 -9.92
CA TYR A 347 8.27 6.40 -10.38
C TYR A 347 8.45 6.42 -11.88
N LYS A 348 8.00 7.51 -12.52
CA LYS A 348 8.20 7.75 -13.95
C LYS A 348 9.68 7.93 -14.27
N VAL A 349 10.38 8.83 -13.57
CA VAL A 349 11.84 8.99 -13.62
C VAL A 349 12.45 8.90 -12.22
N ILE A 350 13.50 8.09 -12.04
CA ILE A 350 14.30 8.12 -10.81
C ILE A 350 15.15 9.40 -10.85
N ARG A 351 14.91 10.36 -9.95
CA ARG A 351 15.91 11.40 -9.68
C ARG A 351 17.18 10.71 -9.18
N VAL A 352 18.18 10.54 -10.04
CA VAL A 352 19.54 10.26 -9.60
C VAL A 352 20.03 11.52 -8.92
N VAL A 353 19.84 11.60 -7.60
CA VAL A 353 20.51 12.60 -6.78
C VAL A 353 21.99 12.24 -6.84
N LYS A 354 22.75 12.91 -7.72
CA LYS A 354 24.22 12.92 -7.63
C LYS A 354 24.57 13.52 -6.27
N ARG A 355 24.68 12.69 -5.24
CA ARG A 355 25.37 13.07 -4.00
C ARG A 355 26.82 13.31 -4.41
N SER A 356 27.19 14.57 -4.63
CA SER A 356 28.59 14.97 -4.69
C SER A 356 29.21 14.63 -3.35
N ILE A 357 29.87 13.48 -3.26
CA ILE A 357 30.72 13.15 -2.11
C ILE A 357 31.91 14.10 -2.21
N LYS A 358 31.82 15.26 -1.55
CA LYS A 358 32.98 16.11 -1.30
C LYS A 358 33.85 15.39 -0.27
N TRP A 359 34.83 14.64 -0.74
CA TRP A 359 35.94 14.22 0.10
C TRP A 359 36.75 15.46 0.47
N SER A 360 36.55 16.00 1.67
CA SER A 360 37.47 16.97 2.24
C SER A 360 38.70 16.21 2.76
N PHE A 361 39.70 16.01 1.91
CA PHE A 361 41.01 15.57 2.37
C PHE A 361 41.68 16.75 3.09
N ARG A 362 41.75 16.70 4.42
CA ARG A 362 42.68 17.55 5.18
C ARG A 362 44.08 17.00 4.96
N VAL A 363 44.87 17.67 4.13
CA VAL A 363 46.32 17.46 4.11
C VAL A 363 46.87 18.21 5.33
N SER A 364 47.22 17.46 6.38
CA SER A 364 47.98 18.01 7.51
C SER A 364 49.43 18.15 7.08
N CYS A 365 49.86 19.36 6.71
CA CYS A 365 51.27 19.66 6.57
C CYS A 365 51.84 19.97 7.96
N ASP A 366 52.76 19.13 8.42
CA ASP A 366 53.53 19.30 9.65
C ASP A 366 54.42 20.56 9.52
N PRO A 367 54.42 21.51 10.48
CA PRO A 367 55.22 22.73 10.35
C PRO A 367 56.69 22.42 10.69
N GLN A 368 57.48 22.02 9.69
CA GLN A 368 58.92 22.03 9.84
C GLN A 368 59.47 23.46 9.75
N VAL A 369 60.01 23.87 10.89
CA VAL A 369 60.74 25.12 11.16
C VAL A 369 61.85 25.34 10.14
N PHE A 370 61.81 26.45 9.40
CA PHE A 370 62.93 26.90 8.58
C PHE A 370 63.93 27.69 9.44
N CYS A 371 65.15 27.17 9.61
CA CYS A 371 66.30 27.94 10.06
C CYS A 371 67.02 28.54 8.85
N THR A 372 67.00 29.86 8.69
CA THR A 372 67.95 30.56 7.82
C THR A 372 69.22 30.89 8.60
N ARG A 373 70.38 30.51 8.05
CA ARG A 373 71.70 30.94 8.55
C ARG A 373 72.03 32.29 7.90
N ASN A 374 72.23 33.33 8.70
CA ASN A 374 72.93 34.54 8.28
C ASN A 374 74.39 34.49 8.78
N ASN A 375 75.29 35.18 8.07
CA ASN A 375 76.75 35.14 8.20
C ASN A 375 77.37 35.55 9.56
N ASN A 376 76.60 35.67 10.64
CA ASN A 376 77.10 35.97 12.00
C ASN A 376 76.54 35.04 13.11
N ASN A 377 76.06 33.84 12.78
CA ASN A 377 75.88 32.74 13.74
C ASN A 377 75.03 33.06 15.01
N GLN A 378 73.90 33.75 14.85
CA GLN A 378 72.87 33.83 15.91
C GLN A 378 71.48 33.43 15.37
N VAL A 379 70.74 32.65 16.17
CA VAL A 379 69.40 32.12 15.86
C VAL A 379 68.35 32.90 16.67
N SER A 380 67.34 33.47 16.01
CA SER A 380 66.14 34.01 16.68
C SER A 380 64.88 33.36 16.10
N ARG A 381 63.95 32.95 16.99
CA ARG A 381 62.67 32.30 16.66
C ARG A 381 61.55 33.34 16.55
N LEU A 382 60.81 33.37 15.44
CA LEU A 382 59.53 34.08 15.34
C LEU A 382 58.37 33.07 15.40
N LYS A 383 57.41 33.31 16.31
CA LYS A 383 56.16 32.53 16.46
C LYS A 383 55.11 33.04 15.47
N ALA A 384 54.41 32.15 14.78
CA ALA A 384 53.20 32.47 14.03
C ALA A 384 51.98 32.52 14.97
N ARG A 385 51.14 33.55 14.81
CA ARG A 385 49.75 33.63 15.28
C ARG A 385 48.87 33.45 14.05
N ASP A 386 47.93 32.52 14.10
CA ASP A 386 46.89 32.39 13.08
C ASP A 386 45.56 32.89 13.65
N ASP A 387 45.07 34.00 13.10
CA ASP A 387 43.68 34.44 13.19
C ASP A 387 43.10 34.52 11.76
N VAL A 388 42.04 33.74 11.53
CA VAL A 388 40.79 34.08 10.83
C VAL A 388 40.76 34.37 9.30
N ASN A 389 39.90 33.57 8.63
CA ASN A 389 39.03 33.80 7.46
C ASN A 389 39.55 34.24 6.07
N ASP A 390 39.11 33.43 5.10
CA ASP A 390 38.35 33.82 3.89
C ASP A 390 38.89 34.99 3.05
N ARG A 391 39.54 34.66 1.92
CA ARG A 391 39.24 35.18 0.58
C ARG A 391 40.31 34.76 -0.43
N THR A 392 39.83 34.45 -1.63
CA THR A 392 40.54 34.40 -2.90
C THR A 392 41.59 35.50 -3.05
N LEU A 393 42.86 35.12 -3.21
CA LEU A 393 43.90 35.96 -3.81
C LEU A 393 44.68 35.12 -4.83
N GLY A 394 44.44 35.41 -6.10
CA GLY A 394 45.31 34.98 -7.18
C GLY A 394 46.61 35.78 -7.15
N TYR A 395 47.73 35.09 -7.42
CA TYR A 395 48.99 35.73 -7.75
C TYR A 395 49.53 35.14 -9.06
N LYS A 396 49.63 36.00 -10.08
CA LYS A 396 50.58 35.86 -11.18
C LYS A 396 51.94 36.32 -10.65
N CYS A 397 52.99 35.54 -10.86
CA CYS A 397 54.37 36.00 -10.76
C CYS A 397 55.12 35.60 -12.04
N GLY A 398 55.79 36.58 -12.63
CA GLY A 398 56.47 36.51 -13.91
C GLY A 398 57.79 35.72 -13.89
N ASP A 399 58.33 35.63 -15.09
CA ASP A 399 59.49 34.85 -15.51
C ASP A 399 60.70 34.94 -14.56
N TYR A 400 61.13 33.78 -14.02
CA TYR A 400 62.53 33.35 -13.83
C TYR A 400 62.53 31.97 -13.12
N GLY A 401 63.02 30.92 -13.80
CA GLY A 401 63.56 29.69 -13.21
C GLY A 401 62.58 28.62 -12.72
N HIS A 402 62.61 27.44 -13.35
CA HIS A 402 61.94 26.22 -12.89
C HIS A 402 62.32 25.84 -11.44
N MET A 403 61.34 25.83 -10.53
CA MET A 403 61.42 25.03 -9.29
C MET A 403 60.53 23.79 -9.43
N GLN A 404 61.15 22.62 -9.59
CA GLN A 404 60.47 21.34 -9.41
C GLN A 404 60.12 21.16 -7.93
N ARG A 405 58.83 21.20 -7.60
CA ARG A 405 58.33 20.62 -6.35
C ARG A 405 58.14 19.13 -6.57
N THR A 406 59.02 18.31 -6.03
CA THR A 406 58.79 16.87 -5.88
C THR A 406 57.94 16.62 -4.64
N CYS A 407 56.62 16.56 -4.80
CA CYS A 407 55.77 15.90 -3.82
C CYS A 407 56.05 14.39 -3.91
N ARG A 408 56.69 13.81 -2.90
CA ARG A 408 56.75 12.35 -2.77
C ARG A 408 55.38 11.85 -2.33
N ILE A 409 54.63 11.31 -3.28
CA ILE A 409 53.44 10.50 -2.99
C ILE A 409 53.95 9.18 -2.42
N THR A 410 53.46 8.76 -1.26
CA THR A 410 53.82 7.46 -0.71
C THR A 410 53.18 6.35 -1.56
N PRO A 411 53.81 5.16 -1.71
CA PRO A 411 53.23 4.05 -2.50
C PRO A 411 51.79 3.68 -2.09
N GLN A 412 51.46 3.86 -0.81
CA GLN A 412 50.11 3.63 -0.25
C GLN A 412 49.05 4.59 -0.81
N GLU A 413 49.39 5.86 -1.03
CA GLU A 413 48.48 6.90 -1.53
C GLU A 413 48.20 6.75 -3.03
N VAL A 414 49.20 6.30 -3.81
CA VAL A 414 49.01 5.92 -5.23
C VAL A 414 48.09 4.71 -5.36
N GLN A 415 48.20 3.75 -4.44
CA GLN A 415 47.37 2.55 -4.42
C GLN A 415 45.90 2.89 -4.12
N ASN A 416 45.66 3.77 -3.14
CA ASN A 416 44.31 4.23 -2.79
C ASN A 416 43.66 5.07 -3.92
N TYR A 417 44.44 5.89 -4.63
CA TYR A 417 43.96 6.64 -5.79
C TYR A 417 43.58 5.73 -6.97
N HIS A 418 44.38 4.69 -7.24
CA HIS A 418 44.08 3.72 -8.30
C HIS A 418 42.91 2.77 -7.95
N ILE A 419 42.74 2.41 -6.68
CA ILE A 419 41.58 1.63 -6.22
C ILE A 419 40.29 2.47 -6.36
N GLY A 420 40.32 3.75 -5.99
CA GLY A 420 39.20 4.66 -6.16
C GLY A 420 38.80 4.88 -7.62
N ARG A 421 39.77 5.14 -8.52
CA ARG A 421 39.50 5.27 -9.96
C ARG A 421 39.06 3.96 -10.62
N LYS A 422 39.57 2.81 -10.19
CA LYS A 422 39.10 1.50 -10.69
C LYS A 422 37.66 1.21 -10.25
N ALA A 423 37.29 1.55 -9.02
CA ALA A 423 35.91 1.40 -8.56
C ALA A 423 34.95 2.32 -9.33
N GLU A 424 35.35 3.57 -9.60
CA GLU A 424 34.55 4.53 -10.37
C GLU A 424 34.47 4.17 -11.85
N ALA A 425 35.58 3.73 -12.47
CA ALA A 425 35.60 3.21 -13.84
C ALA A 425 34.73 1.95 -13.97
N ASN A 426 34.84 0.99 -13.04
CA ASN A 426 34.03 -0.24 -13.06
C ASN A 426 32.53 0.04 -12.88
N LEU A 427 32.15 1.06 -12.10
CA LEU A 427 30.74 1.49 -11.96
C LEU A 427 30.21 2.18 -13.22
N VAL A 428 31.06 2.93 -13.93
CA VAL A 428 30.70 3.56 -15.21
C VAL A 428 30.66 2.53 -16.35
N GLU A 429 31.59 1.56 -16.35
CA GLU A 429 31.64 0.44 -17.29
C GLU A 429 30.44 -0.50 -17.09
N ALA A 430 30.10 -0.84 -15.84
CA ALA A 430 28.92 -1.66 -15.53
C ALA A 430 27.61 -0.99 -15.96
N ASN A 431 27.50 0.34 -15.80
CA ASN A 431 26.33 1.09 -16.29
C ASN A 431 26.30 1.22 -17.83
N LYS A 432 27.45 1.30 -18.50
CA LYS A 432 27.52 1.27 -19.97
C LYS A 432 27.21 -0.12 -20.54
N ASN A 433 27.69 -1.18 -19.91
CA ASN A 433 27.40 -2.55 -20.32
C ASN A 433 25.93 -2.90 -20.12
N LEU A 434 25.29 -2.43 -19.04
CA LEU A 434 23.84 -2.53 -18.88
C LEU A 434 23.08 -1.79 -19.99
N PHE A 435 23.57 -0.61 -20.40
CA PHE A 435 22.97 0.20 -21.47
C PHE A 435 23.16 -0.42 -22.86
N LEU A 436 24.27 -1.14 -23.09
CA LEU A 436 24.57 -1.85 -24.34
C LEU A 436 23.83 -3.19 -24.41
N GLU A 437 23.75 -3.97 -23.33
CA GLU A 437 22.94 -5.19 -23.25
C GLU A 437 21.45 -4.90 -23.47
N THR A 438 20.95 -3.76 -22.97
CA THR A 438 19.56 -3.32 -23.24
C THR A 438 19.36 -2.90 -24.70
N ARG A 439 20.41 -2.38 -25.36
CA ARG A 439 20.34 -1.96 -26.77
C ARG A 439 20.43 -3.15 -27.74
N ASP A 440 21.25 -4.16 -27.40
CA ASP A 440 21.39 -5.39 -28.18
C ASP A 440 20.16 -6.30 -28.01
N PHE A 441 19.48 -6.25 -26.85
CA PHE A 441 18.19 -6.93 -26.65
C PHE A 441 17.04 -6.29 -27.47
N VAL A 442 17.08 -4.97 -27.69
CA VAL A 442 16.12 -4.26 -28.55
C VAL A 442 16.41 -4.48 -30.05
N ALA A 443 17.68 -4.68 -30.43
CA ALA A 443 18.06 -4.96 -31.82
C ALA A 443 17.82 -6.43 -32.26
N GLN A 444 17.50 -7.33 -31.32
CA GLN A 444 17.11 -8.73 -31.63
C GLN A 444 15.59 -8.96 -31.64
N MET A 445 14.78 -7.91 -31.40
CA MET A 445 13.32 -7.97 -31.43
C MET A 445 12.68 -7.11 -32.54
N GLU A 446 13.47 -6.59 -33.48
CA GLU A 446 13.06 -6.17 -34.83
C GLU A 446 13.44 -7.26 -35.83
#